data_AF-A0A978VWE6-F1
#
_entry.id   AF-A0A978VWE6-F1
#
_cell.length_a   1.000
_cell.length_b   1.000
_cell.length_c   1.000
_cell.angle_alpha   90.00
_cell.angle_beta   90.00
_cell.angle_gamma   90.00
#
_symmetry.space_group_name_H-M   'P 1'
#
loop_
_entity.id
_entity.type
_entity.pdbx_description
1 polymer ?
#
loop_
_entity_poly.entity_id
_entity_poly.type
_entity_poly.pdbx_seq_one_letter_code
_entity_poly.pdbx_strand_id
1 'polypeptide(L)'
;MELTYTQNMFTRKVSFPKLKNLTLEGCATNNVLWHGKSEGLHGGDDELTCIFSGLRGLTLSELPNLVHVWDENCQIDRAFLNLLSLEVLKCDRLKNLAPSWISFRNLMMLKVSKCHGMVNLLTYSTAKSLPQLKIMCIGICNSMTEIIANEENEPEGEIVFSQLEALDICRLPRLASFYSGNFMMGFPKLKYVGISHCPEMKSFSQRALSTPQLHKLALLDEEWEDAGYHRADDLEWPDDSIASDFDEEMFDDNMYRNKPVQELMECDINTTIRHLWERDQIGLALQQLFTEEQV
;
A
#
# COMPACT_ATOMS: atom_id res chain seq x y z
N MET A 1 -38.38 -13.76 11.81
CA MET A 1 -37.88 -12.38 11.78
C MET A 1 -36.61 -12.41 12.62
N GLU A 2 -35.50 -12.81 11.99
CA GLU A 2 -34.19 -12.95 12.65
C GLU A 2 -33.56 -11.56 12.76
N LEU A 3 -33.44 -11.05 13.98
CA LEU A 3 -32.62 -9.89 14.28
C LEU A 3 -31.20 -10.41 14.55
N THR A 4 -30.36 -10.46 13.52
CA THR A 4 -28.91 -10.64 13.69
C THR A 4 -28.32 -9.36 14.30
N TYR A 5 -28.27 -9.32 15.63
CA TYR A 5 -27.64 -8.24 16.37
C TYR A 5 -26.11 -8.39 16.29
N THR A 6 -25.52 -7.95 15.19
CA THR A 6 -24.06 -8.03 14.95
C THR A 6 -23.35 -6.86 15.62
N GLN A 7 -22.58 -7.14 16.68
CA GLN A 7 -21.70 -6.14 17.31
C GLN A 7 -20.46 -5.91 16.42
N ASN A 8 -20.20 -4.65 16.04
CA ASN A 8 -18.97 -4.23 15.35
C ASN A 8 -17.81 -4.11 16.35
N MET A 9 -16.56 -4.31 15.90
CA MET A 9 -15.36 -4.31 16.78
C MET A 9 -15.14 -2.96 17.47
N PHE A 10 -15.16 -1.86 16.72
CA PHE A 10 -15.11 -0.51 17.28
C PHE A 10 -16.46 0.17 17.09
N THR A 11 -17.18 0.34 18.21
CA THR A 11 -18.43 1.13 18.27
C THR A 11 -18.16 2.47 18.95
N ARG A 12 -19.03 3.46 18.69
CA ARG A 12 -18.97 4.84 19.23
C ARG A 12 -18.89 4.96 20.77
N LYS A 13 -18.94 3.86 21.53
CA LYS A 13 -18.96 3.83 23.00
C LYS A 13 -17.58 3.65 23.65
N VAL A 14 -16.52 3.41 22.87
CA VAL A 14 -15.17 3.15 23.40
C VAL A 14 -14.20 4.16 22.81
N SER A 15 -13.42 4.85 23.66
CA SER A 15 -12.46 5.90 23.28
C SER A 15 -11.08 5.60 23.85
N PHE A 16 -10.04 5.65 23.02
CA PHE A 16 -8.66 5.40 23.40
C PHE A 16 -7.73 6.54 22.94
N PRO A 17 -7.90 7.77 23.46
CA PRO A 17 -7.23 8.96 22.92
C PRO A 17 -5.70 8.96 23.12
N LYS A 18 -5.19 8.12 24.03
CA LYS A 18 -3.75 7.97 24.30
C LYS A 18 -3.12 6.78 23.55
N LEU A 19 -3.94 5.98 22.86
CA LEU A 19 -3.44 4.81 22.15
C LEU A 19 -2.68 5.27 20.91
N LYS A 20 -1.39 4.93 20.85
CA LYS A 20 -0.53 5.24 19.71
C LYS A 20 -0.52 4.13 18.68
N ASN A 21 -0.41 2.88 19.10
CA ASN A 21 -0.29 1.73 18.22
C ASN A 21 -1.44 0.77 18.49
N LEU A 22 -2.12 0.33 17.43
CA LEU A 22 -3.20 -0.64 17.49
C LEU A 22 -2.91 -1.80 16.55
N THR A 23 -2.81 -3.00 17.10
CA THR A 23 -2.66 -4.24 16.33
C THR A 23 -3.91 -5.09 16.49
N LEU A 24 -4.54 -5.45 15.38
CA LEU A 24 -5.67 -6.38 15.32
C LEU A 24 -5.21 -7.64 14.60
N GLU A 25 -5.09 -8.75 15.33
CA GLU A 25 -4.61 -10.01 14.79
C GLU A 25 -5.60 -11.15 15.05
N GLY A 26 -5.90 -11.96 14.03
CA GLY A 26 -6.68 -13.18 14.16
C GLY A 26 -8.12 -12.99 14.65
N CYS A 27 -8.60 -11.75 14.66
CA CYS A 27 -9.90 -11.41 15.21
C CYS A 27 -11.01 -11.85 14.24
N ALA A 28 -12.08 -12.44 14.76
CA ALA A 28 -13.33 -12.65 14.03
C ALA A 28 -14.05 -11.30 13.84
N THR A 29 -13.47 -10.44 13.01
CA THR A 29 -14.06 -9.16 12.64
C THR A 29 -15.27 -9.42 11.76
N ASN A 30 -16.25 -8.50 11.81
CA ASN A 30 -17.26 -8.43 10.76
C ASN A 30 -16.61 -7.97 9.44
N ASN A 31 -17.44 -7.82 8.40
CA ASN A 31 -17.01 -7.34 7.10
C ASN A 31 -16.43 -5.90 7.14
N VAL A 32 -16.74 -5.12 8.19
CA VAL A 32 -16.28 -3.73 8.37
C VAL A 32 -15.72 -3.51 9.78
N LEU A 33 -14.56 -2.86 9.91
CA LEU A 33 -13.93 -2.56 11.20
C LEU A 33 -14.48 -1.28 11.86
N TRP A 34 -14.54 -0.18 11.12
CA TRP A 34 -14.99 1.13 11.62
C TRP A 34 -16.33 1.53 11.00
N HIS A 35 -17.39 1.58 11.82
CA HIS A 35 -18.75 1.89 11.38
C HIS A 35 -19.19 3.32 11.75
N GLY A 36 -19.75 4.04 10.77
CA GLY A 36 -20.02 5.47 10.85
C GLY A 36 -21.40 5.88 11.30
N LYS A 37 -22.38 4.98 11.44
CA LYS A 37 -23.79 5.37 11.66
C LYS A 37 -24.15 5.51 13.15
N SER A 38 -24.62 6.68 13.57
CA SER A 38 -25.50 6.80 14.75
C SER A 38 -26.92 6.79 14.26
N GLU A 39 -27.68 5.81 14.70
CA GLU A 39 -29.11 6.04 14.88
C GLU A 39 -29.28 6.73 16.24
N GLY A 40 -29.61 8.02 16.22
CA GLY A 40 -30.26 8.68 17.36
C GLY A 40 -29.43 9.45 18.39
N LEU A 41 -28.35 10.15 18.03
CA LEU A 41 -27.72 11.11 18.95
C LEU A 41 -27.64 12.52 18.34
N HIS A 42 -28.43 13.43 18.90
CA HIS A 42 -28.17 14.87 18.87
C HIS A 42 -26.98 15.15 19.80
N GLY A 43 -25.77 15.15 19.24
CA GLY A 43 -24.53 15.54 19.92
C GLY A 43 -23.57 16.08 18.88
N GLY A 44 -23.01 17.26 19.12
CA GLY A 44 -22.27 18.05 18.14
C GLY A 44 -21.04 17.37 17.54
N ASP A 45 -20.61 17.89 16.39
CA ASP A 45 -19.53 17.39 15.52
C ASP A 45 -18.17 17.13 16.22
N ASP A 46 -17.98 17.62 17.44
CA ASP A 46 -16.69 17.60 18.15
C ASP A 46 -16.35 16.24 18.81
N GLU A 47 -17.32 15.36 19.07
CA GLU A 47 -17.11 14.14 19.88
C GLU A 47 -16.51 12.95 19.10
N LEU A 48 -16.62 12.96 17.76
CA LEU A 48 -16.06 11.93 16.88
C LEU A 48 -14.54 12.04 16.69
N THR A 49 -14.00 13.24 16.91
CA THR A 49 -12.60 13.62 16.64
C THR A 49 -11.60 12.94 17.59
N CYS A 50 -12.06 12.36 18.71
CA CYS A 50 -11.20 12.01 19.84
C CYS A 50 -10.94 10.51 20.07
N ILE A 51 -11.57 9.60 19.31
CA ILE A 51 -11.50 8.15 19.62
C ILE A 51 -10.09 7.58 19.37
N PHE A 52 -9.46 7.99 18.27
CA PHE A 52 -8.12 7.55 17.85
C PHE A 52 -7.21 8.71 17.48
N SER A 53 -7.47 9.93 17.99
CA SER A 53 -6.65 11.09 17.66
C SER A 53 -5.16 10.94 18.02
N GLY A 54 -4.82 10.03 18.95
CA GLY A 54 -3.44 9.69 19.29
C GLY A 54 -2.81 8.59 18.42
N LEU A 55 -3.58 7.93 17.56
CA LEU A 55 -3.15 6.73 16.84
C LEU A 55 -2.17 7.10 15.72
N ARG A 56 -0.98 6.51 15.81
CA ARG A 56 0.17 6.65 14.92
C ARG A 56 0.42 5.38 14.12
N GLY A 57 0.23 4.20 14.72
CA GLY A 57 0.43 2.92 14.06
C GLY A 57 -0.85 2.08 14.04
N LEU A 58 -1.20 1.53 12.88
CA LEU A 58 -2.31 0.60 12.73
C LEU A 58 -1.85 -0.65 11.95
N THR A 59 -1.95 -1.80 12.60
CA THR A 59 -1.61 -3.10 12.01
C THR A 59 -2.85 -4.00 11.99
N LEU A 60 -3.24 -4.45 10.81
CA LEU A 60 -4.33 -5.39 10.57
C LEU A 60 -3.76 -6.69 10.05
N SER A 61 -3.85 -7.78 10.82
CA SER A 61 -3.25 -9.08 10.49
C SER A 61 -4.27 -10.21 10.61
N GLU A 62 -4.30 -11.11 9.63
CA GLU A 62 -5.09 -12.35 9.68
C GLU A 62 -6.57 -12.08 10.01
N LEU A 63 -7.19 -11.14 9.31
CA LEU A 63 -8.61 -10.80 9.46
C LEU A 63 -9.42 -11.42 8.31
N PRO A 64 -9.84 -12.69 8.39
CA PRO A 64 -10.33 -13.47 7.25
C PRO A 64 -11.67 -12.98 6.70
N ASN A 65 -12.44 -12.24 7.51
CA ASN A 65 -13.77 -11.74 7.14
C ASN A 65 -13.76 -10.26 6.74
N LEU A 66 -12.66 -9.54 6.92
CA LEU A 66 -12.60 -8.11 6.67
C LEU A 66 -12.74 -7.80 5.18
N VAL A 67 -13.75 -7.03 4.80
CA VAL A 67 -14.00 -6.60 3.41
C VAL A 67 -13.64 -5.14 3.21
N HIS A 68 -13.95 -4.30 4.20
CA HIS A 68 -13.63 -2.86 4.21
C HIS A 68 -13.09 -2.45 5.59
N VAL A 69 -11.99 -1.71 5.61
CA VAL A 69 -11.49 -1.13 6.87
C VAL A 69 -12.49 -0.08 7.38
N TRP A 70 -12.91 0.84 6.52
CA TRP A 70 -13.82 1.93 6.83
C TRP A 70 -15.18 1.77 6.15
N ASP A 71 -16.27 2.08 6.87
CA ASP A 71 -17.64 2.17 6.33
C ASP A 71 -17.82 3.42 5.46
N GLU A 72 -18.56 3.32 4.36
CA GLU A 72 -18.81 4.40 3.37
C GLU A 72 -19.42 5.67 3.97
N ASN A 73 -20.05 5.57 5.15
CA ASN A 73 -20.72 6.67 5.87
C ASN A 73 -19.95 7.19 7.09
N CYS A 74 -18.67 6.84 7.24
CA CYS A 74 -17.85 7.36 8.34
C CYS A 74 -17.55 8.86 8.14
N GLN A 75 -18.23 9.73 8.88
CA GLN A 75 -17.84 11.14 9.05
C GLN A 75 -16.61 11.29 9.98
N ILE A 76 -15.73 10.29 10.02
CA ILE A 76 -14.56 10.27 10.88
C ILE A 76 -13.38 10.95 10.14
N ASP A 77 -13.59 12.20 9.73
CA ASP A 77 -12.65 13.01 8.93
C ASP A 77 -11.29 13.19 9.63
N ARG A 78 -11.20 12.93 10.96
CA ARG A 78 -10.02 13.29 11.77
C ARG A 78 -9.34 12.18 12.54
N ALA A 79 -9.95 11.00 12.72
CA ALA A 79 -9.40 10.01 13.65
C ALA A 79 -8.10 9.34 13.18
N PHE A 80 -7.80 9.39 11.88
CA PHE A 80 -6.59 8.79 11.31
C PHE A 80 -5.65 9.83 10.70
N LEU A 81 -5.89 11.12 10.91
CA LEU A 81 -4.99 12.17 10.41
C LEU A 81 -3.59 12.07 11.02
N ASN A 82 -3.47 11.53 12.22
CA ASN A 82 -2.18 11.35 12.90
C ASN A 82 -1.54 9.98 12.64
N LEU A 83 -2.13 9.17 11.76
CA LEU A 83 -1.58 7.87 11.40
C LEU A 83 -0.30 8.06 10.57
N LEU A 84 0.77 7.43 11.03
CA LEU A 84 2.12 7.47 10.46
C LEU A 84 2.50 6.11 9.85
N SER A 85 2.00 5.00 10.41
CA SER A 85 2.17 3.63 9.91
C SER A 85 0.83 2.96 9.64
N LEU A 86 0.71 2.29 8.49
CA LEU A 86 -0.40 1.41 8.19
C LEU A 86 0.10 0.11 7.59
N GLU A 87 -0.21 -1.00 8.26
CA GLU A 87 0.13 -2.34 7.82
C GLU A 87 -1.11 -3.21 7.69
N VAL A 88 -1.23 -3.91 6.56
CA VAL A 88 -2.31 -4.86 6.31
C VAL A 88 -1.74 -6.17 5.79
N LEU A 89 -1.85 -7.22 6.61
CA LEU A 89 -1.23 -8.52 6.40
C LEU A 89 -2.30 -9.61 6.38
N LYS A 90 -2.25 -10.52 5.40
CA LYS A 90 -3.09 -11.74 5.37
C LYS A 90 -4.60 -11.46 5.48
N CYS A 91 -5.08 -10.37 4.88
CA CYS A 91 -6.49 -9.96 4.89
C CYS A 91 -7.16 -10.29 3.54
N ASP A 92 -7.45 -11.57 3.30
CA ASP A 92 -7.81 -12.09 1.98
C ASP A 92 -9.12 -11.60 1.39
N ARG A 93 -10.04 -11.08 2.21
CA ARG A 93 -11.32 -10.54 1.71
C ARG A 93 -11.31 -9.03 1.49
N LEU A 94 -10.25 -8.34 1.94
CA LEU A 94 -10.17 -6.88 1.86
C LEU A 94 -10.06 -6.46 0.41
N LYS A 95 -10.91 -5.51 -0.02
CA LYS A 95 -11.01 -5.12 -1.44
C LYS A 95 -10.10 -3.97 -1.85
N ASN A 96 -9.94 -3.01 -0.96
CA ASN A 96 -9.09 -1.84 -1.11
C ASN A 96 -8.59 -1.43 0.28
N LEU A 97 -7.59 -0.56 0.33
CA LEU A 97 -7.15 0.00 1.60
C LEU A 97 -8.27 0.85 2.19
N ALA A 98 -8.69 1.88 1.46
CA ALA A 98 -9.62 2.88 1.92
C ALA A 98 -10.55 3.40 0.81
N PRO A 99 -11.76 3.88 1.17
CA PRO A 99 -12.59 4.67 0.28
C PRO A 99 -12.01 6.05 0.01
N SER A 100 -12.46 6.70 -1.07
CA SER A 100 -11.88 7.94 -1.63
C SER A 100 -11.82 9.14 -0.70
N TRP A 101 -12.72 9.22 0.29
CA TRP A 101 -12.80 10.33 1.25
C TRP A 101 -11.85 10.20 2.44
N ILE A 102 -11.17 9.07 2.62
CA ILE A 102 -10.13 8.91 3.65
C ILE A 102 -8.87 9.67 3.25
N SER A 103 -8.27 10.40 4.20
CA SER A 103 -7.05 11.19 3.97
C SER A 103 -5.89 10.68 4.82
N PHE A 104 -4.79 10.30 4.18
CA PHE A 104 -3.57 9.76 4.82
C PHE A 104 -2.44 10.79 4.91
N ARG A 105 -2.77 12.03 5.31
CA ARG A 105 -1.87 13.20 5.15
C ARG A 105 -0.50 13.06 5.81
N ASN A 106 -0.44 12.38 6.95
CA ASN A 106 0.78 12.20 7.73
C ASN A 106 1.37 10.79 7.62
N LEU A 107 0.78 9.92 6.79
CA LEU A 107 1.25 8.55 6.65
C LEU A 107 2.65 8.53 6.02
N MET A 108 3.58 7.83 6.66
CA MET A 108 4.98 7.73 6.27
C MET A 108 5.34 6.33 5.78
N MET A 109 4.69 5.31 6.33
CA MET A 109 4.88 3.91 5.96
C MET A 109 3.55 3.24 5.62
N LEU A 110 3.51 2.59 4.47
CA LEU A 110 2.39 1.75 4.04
C LEU A 110 2.91 0.38 3.62
N LYS A 111 2.46 -0.67 4.31
CA LYS A 111 2.81 -2.06 3.98
C LYS A 111 1.56 -2.90 3.78
N VAL A 112 1.46 -3.59 2.65
CA VAL A 112 0.38 -4.55 2.37
C VAL A 112 0.97 -5.86 1.89
N SER A 113 0.66 -6.96 2.56
CA SER A 113 1.19 -8.28 2.19
C SER A 113 0.16 -9.39 2.33
N LYS A 114 0.16 -10.34 1.38
CA LYS A 114 -0.71 -11.54 1.44
C LYS A 114 -2.21 -11.18 1.50
N CYS A 115 -2.64 -10.10 0.84
CA CYS A 115 -4.05 -9.67 0.80
C CYS A 115 -4.68 -10.05 -0.54
N HIS A 116 -5.06 -11.33 -0.68
CA HIS A 116 -5.34 -11.90 -2.00
C HIS A 116 -6.62 -11.40 -2.68
N GLY A 117 -7.59 -10.85 -1.95
CA GLY A 117 -8.83 -10.32 -2.50
C GLY A 117 -8.79 -8.85 -2.93
N MET A 118 -7.67 -8.17 -2.67
CA MET A 118 -7.48 -6.76 -3.00
C MET A 118 -7.21 -6.61 -4.50
N VAL A 119 -8.02 -5.79 -5.17
CA VAL A 119 -7.92 -5.56 -6.64
C VAL A 119 -7.08 -4.31 -6.93
N ASN A 120 -7.23 -3.29 -6.09
CA ASN A 120 -6.43 -2.08 -6.08
C ASN A 120 -6.10 -1.69 -4.65
N LEU A 121 -4.92 -1.11 -4.41
CA LEU A 121 -4.53 -0.66 -3.08
C LEU A 121 -5.23 0.66 -2.74
N LEU A 122 -5.02 1.66 -3.59
CA LEU A 122 -5.48 3.03 -3.41
C LEU A 122 -6.50 3.41 -4.49
N THR A 123 -7.19 4.50 -4.25
CA THR A 123 -7.90 5.26 -5.27
C THR A 123 -7.11 6.52 -5.64
N TYR A 124 -7.45 7.21 -6.72
CA TYR A 124 -6.80 8.49 -7.07
C TYR A 124 -6.83 9.51 -5.91
N SER A 125 -7.99 9.71 -5.29
CA SER A 125 -8.17 10.63 -4.15
C SER A 125 -7.29 10.27 -2.96
N THR A 126 -7.26 8.99 -2.58
CA THR A 126 -6.43 8.53 -1.45
C THR A 126 -4.94 8.58 -1.78
N ALA A 127 -4.54 8.30 -3.02
CA ALA A 127 -3.15 8.45 -3.47
C ALA A 127 -2.64 9.90 -3.37
N LYS A 128 -3.47 10.88 -3.73
CA LYS A 128 -3.13 12.31 -3.56
C LYS A 128 -3.04 12.75 -2.10
N SER A 129 -3.63 11.98 -1.19
CA SER A 129 -3.62 12.28 0.23
C SER A 129 -2.37 11.79 0.96
N LEU A 130 -1.33 11.33 0.25
CA LEU A 130 -0.10 10.74 0.80
C LEU A 130 1.17 11.61 0.60
N PRO A 131 1.18 12.92 0.95
CA PRO A 131 2.32 13.79 0.66
C PRO A 131 3.56 13.48 1.51
N GLN A 132 3.40 12.80 2.66
CA GLN A 132 4.47 12.47 3.61
C GLN A 132 4.96 11.01 3.49
N LEU A 133 4.39 10.23 2.56
CA LEU A 133 4.72 8.82 2.44
C LEU A 133 6.17 8.66 2.00
N LYS A 134 6.96 7.90 2.76
CA LYS A 134 8.38 7.64 2.52
C LYS A 134 8.65 6.23 2.02
N ILE A 135 7.91 5.26 2.55
CA ILE A 135 8.05 3.84 2.23
C ILE A 135 6.69 3.28 1.81
N MET A 136 6.67 2.60 0.67
CA MET A 136 5.52 1.82 0.21
C MET A 136 5.97 0.40 -0.15
N CYS A 137 5.32 -0.59 0.46
CA CYS A 137 5.70 -2.00 0.38
C CYS A 137 4.47 -2.86 0.06
N ILE A 138 4.48 -3.56 -1.07
CA ILE A 138 3.32 -4.33 -1.53
C ILE A 138 3.78 -5.71 -1.98
N GLY A 139 3.25 -6.76 -1.35
CA GLY A 139 3.74 -8.12 -1.53
C GLY A 139 2.65 -9.18 -1.63
N ILE A 140 2.81 -10.17 -2.51
CA ILE A 140 2.06 -11.45 -2.45
C ILE A 140 0.52 -11.22 -2.56
N CYS A 141 0.09 -10.32 -3.45
CA CYS A 141 -1.32 -9.98 -3.65
C CYS A 141 -1.83 -10.47 -5.01
N ASN A 142 -2.53 -11.61 -5.02
CA ASN A 142 -2.83 -12.36 -6.24
C ASN A 142 -3.90 -11.75 -7.15
N SER A 143 -4.84 -10.97 -6.61
CA SER A 143 -5.92 -10.35 -7.40
C SER A 143 -5.64 -8.91 -7.79
N MET A 144 -4.52 -8.33 -7.35
CA MET A 144 -4.25 -6.92 -7.57
C MET A 144 -3.86 -6.69 -9.03
N THR A 145 -4.62 -5.85 -9.72
CA THR A 145 -4.39 -5.52 -11.13
C THR A 145 -3.71 -4.17 -11.31
N GLU A 146 -3.91 -3.26 -10.35
CA GLU A 146 -3.31 -1.93 -10.32
C GLU A 146 -3.03 -1.51 -8.87
N ILE A 147 -2.04 -0.64 -8.64
CA ILE A 147 -1.82 -0.09 -7.29
C ILE A 147 -2.83 1.02 -7.00
N ILE A 148 -3.03 1.94 -7.94
CA ILE A 148 -3.98 3.05 -7.84
C ILE A 148 -5.12 2.80 -8.83
N ALA A 149 -6.35 2.78 -8.34
CA ALA A 149 -7.55 2.75 -9.17
C ALA A 149 -7.83 4.12 -9.79
N ASN A 150 -8.26 4.10 -11.05
CA ASN A 150 -8.79 5.28 -11.73
C ASN A 150 -10.19 5.62 -11.22
N GLU A 151 -10.45 6.89 -10.92
CA GLU A 151 -11.75 7.40 -10.49
C GLU A 151 -12.41 8.17 -11.65
N GLU A 152 -13.68 7.90 -11.92
CA GLU A 152 -14.44 8.63 -12.94
C GLU A 152 -14.72 10.06 -12.46
N ASN A 153 -14.61 11.04 -13.37
CA ASN A 153 -14.95 12.47 -13.15
C ASN A 153 -13.95 13.29 -12.31
N GLU A 154 -12.72 12.82 -12.13
CA GLU A 154 -11.68 13.62 -11.48
C GLU A 154 -11.19 14.76 -12.41
N PRO A 155 -11.01 15.98 -11.89
CA PRO A 155 -10.47 17.09 -12.68
C PRO A 155 -9.04 16.75 -13.16
N GLU A 156 -8.61 17.42 -14.22
CA GLU A 156 -7.21 17.35 -14.66
C GLU A 156 -6.27 17.60 -13.47
N GLY A 157 -5.30 16.71 -13.30
CA GLY A 157 -4.41 16.75 -12.15
C GLY A 157 -3.17 15.87 -12.28
N GLU A 158 -2.44 15.82 -11.19
CA GLU A 158 -1.25 15.01 -11.01
C GLU A 158 -1.31 14.27 -9.67
N ILE A 159 -0.62 13.15 -9.60
CA ILE A 159 -0.39 12.39 -8.37
C ILE A 159 1.08 12.53 -8.04
N VAL A 160 1.40 13.20 -6.92
CA VAL A 160 2.79 13.45 -6.52
C VAL A 160 3.05 12.83 -5.16
N PHE A 161 3.97 11.86 -5.15
CA PHE A 161 4.50 11.26 -3.94
C PHE A 161 5.77 12.02 -3.50
N SER A 162 5.56 13.18 -2.89
CA SER A 162 6.62 14.18 -2.64
C SER A 162 7.78 13.71 -1.76
N GLN A 163 7.53 12.75 -0.87
CA GLN A 163 8.53 12.25 0.09
C GLN A 163 8.87 10.77 -0.11
N LEU A 164 8.32 10.10 -1.14
CA LEU A 164 8.52 8.66 -1.30
C LEU A 164 9.97 8.41 -1.70
N GLU A 165 10.69 7.66 -0.87
CA GLU A 165 12.11 7.33 -1.04
C GLU A 165 12.30 5.89 -1.49
N ALA A 166 11.43 4.98 -1.03
CA ALA A 166 11.46 3.56 -1.35
C ALA A 166 10.08 3.05 -1.73
N LEU A 167 10.00 2.43 -2.91
CA LEU A 167 8.83 1.70 -3.39
C LEU A 167 9.23 0.26 -3.67
N ASP A 168 8.48 -0.70 -3.15
CA ASP A 168 8.72 -2.10 -3.43
C ASP A 168 7.43 -2.88 -3.69
N ILE A 169 7.48 -3.68 -4.75
CA ILE A 169 6.35 -4.35 -5.37
C ILE A 169 6.81 -5.78 -5.72
N CYS A 170 6.33 -6.76 -4.99
CA CYS A 170 6.81 -8.14 -5.10
C CYS A 170 5.66 -9.15 -5.21
N ARG A 171 5.77 -10.10 -6.16
CA ARG A 171 4.85 -11.24 -6.29
C ARG A 171 3.38 -10.82 -6.42
N LEU A 172 3.10 -9.97 -7.39
CA LEU A 172 1.74 -9.59 -7.79
C LEU A 172 1.48 -10.13 -9.21
N PRO A 173 1.00 -11.38 -9.34
CA PRO A 173 0.95 -12.07 -10.63
C PRO A 173 0.06 -11.38 -11.67
N ARG A 174 -0.96 -10.63 -11.24
CA ARG A 174 -1.93 -9.94 -12.09
C ARG A 174 -1.71 -8.44 -12.25
N LEU A 175 -0.65 -7.90 -11.63
CA LEU A 175 -0.41 -6.47 -11.64
C LEU A 175 -0.04 -6.03 -13.06
N ALA A 176 -0.91 -5.28 -13.72
CA ALA A 176 -0.68 -4.80 -15.08
C ALA A 176 0.07 -3.47 -15.12
N SER A 177 -0.18 -2.60 -14.13
CA SER A 177 0.49 -1.29 -13.99
C SER A 177 0.42 -0.74 -12.57
N PHE A 178 1.24 0.26 -12.24
CA PHE A 178 1.10 1.00 -10.98
C PHE A 178 -0.18 1.87 -11.00
N TYR A 179 -0.41 2.55 -12.12
CA TYR A 179 -1.61 3.34 -12.38
C TYR A 179 -1.88 3.42 -13.89
N SER A 180 -3.05 2.96 -14.34
CA SER A 180 -3.44 3.04 -15.75
C SER A 180 -4.17 4.34 -16.14
N GLY A 181 -4.45 5.23 -15.20
CA GLY A 181 -5.14 6.48 -15.54
C GLY A 181 -4.23 7.49 -16.27
N ASN A 182 -4.85 8.59 -16.70
CA ASN A 182 -4.24 9.57 -17.61
C ASN A 182 -3.56 10.75 -16.91
N PHE A 183 -3.28 10.67 -15.61
CA PHE A 183 -2.62 11.75 -14.88
C PHE A 183 -1.10 11.58 -14.85
N MET A 184 -0.38 12.69 -14.76
CA MET A 184 1.06 12.65 -14.57
C MET A 184 1.38 12.21 -13.14
N MET A 185 2.51 11.50 -12.99
CA MET A 185 2.99 11.06 -11.69
C MET A 185 4.39 11.61 -11.40
N GLY A 186 4.55 12.11 -10.18
CA GLY A 186 5.80 12.69 -9.68
C GLY A 186 6.33 11.95 -8.47
N PHE A 187 7.63 11.62 -8.51
CA PHE A 187 8.38 10.92 -7.47
C PHE A 187 9.71 11.65 -7.23
N PRO A 188 9.69 12.89 -6.71
CA PRO A 188 10.86 13.77 -6.67
C PRO A 188 12.01 13.25 -5.78
N LYS A 189 11.70 12.43 -4.77
CA LYS A 189 12.68 11.88 -3.80
C LYS A 189 12.91 10.38 -3.90
N LEU A 190 12.35 9.72 -4.91
CA LEU A 190 12.40 8.27 -5.02
C LEU A 190 13.81 7.82 -5.36
N LYS A 191 14.44 7.10 -4.43
CA LYS A 191 15.82 6.62 -4.52
C LYS A 191 15.87 5.14 -4.91
N TYR A 192 14.91 4.37 -4.43
CA TYR A 192 14.86 2.91 -4.57
C TYR A 192 13.51 2.48 -5.11
N VAL A 193 13.56 1.66 -6.15
CA VAL A 193 12.39 0.94 -6.65
C VAL A 193 12.74 -0.54 -6.75
N GLY A 194 11.97 -1.37 -6.05
CA GLY A 194 11.99 -2.83 -6.14
C GLY A 194 10.76 -3.29 -6.92
N ILE A 195 10.95 -4.02 -8.02
CA ILE A 195 9.85 -4.72 -8.69
C ILE A 195 10.30 -6.15 -8.98
N SER A 196 9.51 -7.13 -8.55
CA SER A 196 9.86 -8.54 -8.74
C SER A 196 8.62 -9.42 -8.86
N HIS A 197 8.71 -10.49 -9.66
CA HIS A 197 7.65 -11.48 -9.81
C HIS A 197 6.26 -10.86 -10.15
N CYS A 198 6.24 -9.88 -11.04
CA CYS A 198 5.04 -9.20 -11.56
C CYS A 198 4.93 -9.38 -13.08
N PRO A 199 4.66 -10.61 -13.58
CA PRO A 199 4.80 -10.98 -14.99
C PRO A 199 3.83 -10.27 -15.94
N GLU A 200 2.69 -9.77 -15.44
CA GLU A 200 1.72 -9.02 -16.24
C GLU A 200 2.04 -7.51 -16.32
N MET A 201 3.05 -7.02 -15.58
CA MET A 201 3.34 -5.59 -15.48
C MET A 201 4.12 -5.11 -16.70
N LYS A 202 3.43 -4.42 -17.61
CA LYS A 202 4.01 -3.95 -18.90
C LYS A 202 4.55 -2.53 -18.83
N SER A 203 4.01 -1.75 -17.91
CA SER A 203 4.39 -0.35 -17.69
C SER A 203 4.08 0.03 -16.26
N PHE A 204 4.80 1.02 -15.74
CA PHE A 204 4.45 1.65 -14.48
C PHE A 204 3.21 2.54 -14.64
N SER A 205 3.17 3.34 -15.70
CA SER A 205 2.11 4.32 -15.98
C SER A 205 1.92 4.56 -17.47
N GLN A 206 0.76 5.10 -17.86
CA GLN A 206 0.52 5.47 -19.27
C GLN A 206 1.27 6.73 -19.69
N ARG A 207 1.37 7.73 -18.81
CA ARG A 207 2.12 8.98 -19.05
C ARG A 207 3.55 8.89 -18.50
N ALA A 208 4.42 9.76 -19.01
CA ALA A 208 5.79 9.90 -18.51
C ALA A 208 5.80 10.26 -17.01
N LEU A 209 6.83 9.78 -16.31
CA LEU A 209 7.05 9.99 -14.88
C LEU A 209 8.11 11.06 -14.66
N SER A 210 8.03 11.77 -13.53
CA SER A 210 9.13 12.61 -13.06
C SER A 210 9.82 11.96 -11.87
N THR A 211 11.04 11.43 -12.08
CA THR A 211 11.85 10.72 -11.07
C THR A 211 13.28 11.27 -11.03
N PRO A 212 13.50 12.55 -10.69
CA PRO A 212 14.79 13.24 -10.82
C PRO A 212 15.90 12.71 -9.90
N GLN A 213 15.56 12.02 -8.81
CA GLN A 213 16.52 11.47 -7.83
C GLN A 213 16.62 9.94 -7.88
N LEU A 214 16.06 9.31 -8.92
CA LEU A 214 16.13 7.87 -9.04
C LEU A 214 17.54 7.45 -9.43
N HIS A 215 18.27 6.92 -8.45
CA HIS A 215 19.63 6.45 -8.63
C HIS A 215 19.68 4.93 -8.84
N LYS A 216 18.69 4.19 -8.33
CA LYS A 216 18.67 2.71 -8.35
C LYS A 216 17.25 2.18 -8.55
N LEU A 217 17.07 1.34 -9.56
CA LEU A 217 15.94 0.40 -9.69
C LEU A 217 16.56 -0.99 -9.56
N ALA A 218 16.14 -1.75 -8.56
CA ALA A 218 16.52 -3.13 -8.37
C ALA A 218 15.36 -4.01 -8.85
N LEU A 219 15.62 -4.84 -9.85
CA LEU A 219 14.67 -5.83 -10.33
C LEU A 219 15.21 -7.17 -9.87
N LEU A 220 14.49 -7.79 -8.93
CA LEU A 220 14.98 -8.95 -8.19
C LEU A 220 14.32 -10.21 -8.75
N ASP A 221 15.10 -11.05 -9.43
CA ASP A 221 14.62 -12.29 -10.05
C ASP A 221 14.41 -13.44 -9.06
N GLU A 222 14.82 -13.31 -7.79
CA GLU A 222 14.81 -14.42 -6.82
C GLU A 222 13.69 -14.35 -5.79
N GLU A 223 13.25 -15.54 -5.39
CA GLU A 223 12.19 -15.79 -4.41
C GLU A 223 12.37 -14.97 -3.12
N TRP A 224 11.48 -14.00 -2.91
CA TRP A 224 11.39 -13.23 -1.68
C TRP A 224 10.73 -14.08 -0.58
N GLU A 225 11.50 -14.58 0.37
CA GLU A 225 10.95 -14.91 1.69
C GLU A 225 10.86 -13.61 2.49
N ASP A 226 9.63 -13.12 2.71
CA ASP A 226 9.18 -12.14 3.73
C ASP A 226 10.31 -11.33 4.40
N ALA A 227 11.07 -10.55 3.62
CA ALA A 227 12.28 -9.90 4.11
C ALA A 227 11.96 -8.49 4.60
N GLY A 228 12.39 -8.20 5.84
CA GLY A 228 12.36 -6.88 6.48
C GLY A 228 12.96 -5.79 5.59
N TYR A 229 12.35 -4.61 5.65
CA TYR A 229 12.70 -3.47 4.80
C TYR A 229 13.94 -2.72 5.27
N HIS A 230 14.43 -1.87 4.37
CA HIS A 230 15.54 -0.93 4.52
C HIS A 230 15.45 -0.05 5.77
N ARG A 231 16.62 0.24 6.35
CA ARG A 231 16.87 1.08 7.52
C ARG A 231 15.92 2.29 7.62
N ALA A 232 15.05 2.26 8.62
CA ALA A 232 14.44 3.47 9.16
C ALA A 232 15.52 4.50 9.59
N ASP A 233 16.74 4.05 9.91
CA ASP A 233 17.88 4.87 10.31
C ASP A 233 18.35 5.88 9.25
N ASP A 234 18.15 5.58 7.95
CA ASP A 234 18.55 6.49 6.85
C ASP A 234 17.42 7.48 6.48
N LEU A 235 16.24 7.35 7.10
CA LEU A 235 15.09 8.20 6.88
C LEU A 235 14.97 9.24 7.99
N GLU A 236 14.95 10.52 7.65
CA GLU A 236 14.79 11.61 8.62
C GLU A 236 13.38 11.65 9.22
N TRP A 237 13.10 10.91 10.29
CA TRP A 237 11.81 10.98 10.97
C TRP A 237 11.55 12.38 11.52
N PRO A 238 10.30 12.86 11.56
CA PRO A 238 9.99 14.21 12.06
C PRO A 238 10.35 14.40 13.54
N ASP A 239 10.51 13.31 14.30
CA ASP A 239 10.86 13.26 15.71
C ASP A 239 11.44 11.88 16.04
N ASP A 240 12.51 11.80 16.83
CA ASP A 240 13.09 10.54 17.32
C ASP A 240 12.06 9.72 18.14
N SER A 241 11.10 10.40 18.79
CA SER A 241 9.98 9.72 19.47
C SER A 241 9.05 9.00 18.51
N ILE A 242 8.95 9.49 17.26
CA ILE A 242 8.20 8.83 16.20
C ILE A 242 8.97 7.60 15.76
N ALA A 243 10.28 7.70 15.50
CA ALA A 243 11.10 6.55 15.13
C ALA A 243 10.96 5.39 16.13
N SER A 244 10.98 5.69 17.44
CA SER A 244 10.76 4.69 18.50
C SER A 244 9.34 4.10 18.57
N ASP A 245 8.33 4.74 17.97
CA ASP A 245 6.96 4.21 17.89
C ASP A 245 6.82 3.16 16.76
N PHE A 246 7.80 3.03 15.86
CA PHE A 246 7.90 1.97 14.84
C PHE A 246 8.95 0.95 15.32
N ASP A 247 8.56 -0.30 15.59
CA ASP A 247 9.43 -1.29 16.23
C ASP A 247 10.77 -1.47 15.48
N GLU A 248 11.91 -1.38 16.19
CA GLU A 248 13.26 -1.64 15.63
C GLU A 248 13.38 -3.06 15.04
N GLU A 249 12.60 -4.02 15.55
CA GLU A 249 12.53 -5.40 15.03
C GLU A 249 11.74 -5.55 13.71
N MET A 250 10.97 -4.53 13.26
CA MET A 250 10.30 -4.56 11.95
C MET A 250 11.27 -4.54 10.75
N PHE A 251 12.55 -4.26 11.01
CA PHE A 251 13.59 -3.99 10.01
C PHE A 251 14.83 -4.90 10.18
N ASP A 252 14.63 -6.21 10.38
CA ASP A 252 15.77 -7.15 10.55
C ASP A 252 16.68 -7.21 9.30
N ASP A 253 17.98 -6.99 9.54
CA ASP A 253 18.98 -6.33 8.70
C ASP A 253 19.97 -7.30 8.03
N ASN A 254 19.53 -8.39 7.39
CA ASN A 254 20.53 -9.37 6.89
C ASN A 254 20.34 -10.04 5.53
N MET A 255 19.52 -9.53 4.62
CA MET A 255 19.33 -10.18 3.31
C MET A 255 19.80 -9.38 2.08
N TYR A 256 19.97 -8.06 2.17
CA TYR A 256 20.23 -7.19 1.00
C TYR A 256 21.67 -6.67 0.85
N ARG A 257 22.57 -6.89 1.82
CA ARG A 257 23.95 -6.36 1.71
C ARG A 257 24.77 -6.95 0.56
N ASN A 258 24.38 -8.11 0.00
CA ASN A 258 25.22 -8.86 -0.94
C ASN A 258 24.52 -9.35 -2.24
N LYS A 259 23.31 -8.88 -2.58
CA LYS A 259 22.66 -9.31 -3.82
C LYS A 259 23.10 -8.44 -5.01
N PRO A 260 23.35 -9.03 -6.20
CA PRO A 260 23.70 -8.27 -7.39
C PRO A 260 22.49 -7.44 -7.80
N VAL A 261 22.52 -6.15 -7.47
CA VAL A 261 21.62 -5.17 -8.06
C VAL A 261 21.94 -5.16 -9.55
N GLN A 262 21.00 -5.57 -10.40
CA GLN A 262 21.08 -5.19 -11.81
C GLN A 262 20.98 -3.68 -11.84
N GLU A 263 22.13 -3.00 -11.95
CA GLU A 263 22.18 -1.55 -12.11
C GLU A 263 21.34 -1.16 -13.33
N LEU A 264 20.53 -0.13 -13.17
CA LEU A 264 19.72 0.44 -14.24
C LEU A 264 20.56 0.67 -15.49
N MET A 265 20.06 0.19 -16.64
CA MET A 265 20.27 0.91 -17.88
C MET A 265 19.74 2.33 -17.70
N GLU A 266 20.48 3.34 -18.16
CA GLU A 266 20.21 4.78 -18.06
C GLU A 266 18.85 5.20 -18.68
N CYS A 267 17.70 4.76 -18.14
CA CYS A 267 16.38 4.90 -18.74
C CYS A 267 15.25 5.06 -17.70
N ASP A 268 14.15 5.70 -18.13
CA ASP A 268 12.88 5.88 -17.39
C ASP A 268 12.29 4.54 -16.88
N ILE A 269 11.61 4.55 -15.72
CA ILE A 269 11.02 3.36 -15.07
C ILE A 269 10.14 2.59 -16.05
N ASN A 270 9.31 3.29 -16.83
CA ASN A 270 8.42 2.67 -17.82
C ASN A 270 9.19 1.93 -18.91
N THR A 271 10.28 2.50 -19.39
CA THR A 271 11.12 1.91 -20.44
C THR A 271 11.81 0.65 -19.93
N THR A 272 12.33 0.68 -18.71
CA THR A 272 12.99 -0.48 -18.10
C THR A 272 12.02 -1.64 -17.87
N ILE A 273 10.83 -1.37 -17.31
CA ILE A 273 9.78 -2.39 -17.12
C ILE A 273 9.39 -3.02 -18.46
N ARG A 274 9.15 -2.19 -19.48
CA ARG A 274 8.77 -2.68 -20.82
C ARG A 274 9.84 -3.59 -21.42
N HIS A 275 11.11 -3.18 -21.38
CA HIS A 275 12.20 -3.98 -21.93
C HIS A 275 12.35 -5.34 -21.24
N LEU A 276 12.15 -5.41 -19.93
CA LEU A 276 12.25 -6.66 -19.19
C LEU A 276 11.07 -7.56 -19.46
N TRP A 277 9.87 -6.99 -19.47
CA TRP A 277 8.68 -7.73 -19.84
C TRP A 277 8.82 -8.34 -21.25
N GLU A 278 9.33 -7.58 -22.22
CA GLU A 278 9.64 -8.08 -23.58
C GLU A 278 10.69 -9.20 -23.55
N ARG A 279 11.75 -9.06 -22.75
CA ARG A 279 12.79 -10.11 -22.58
C ARG A 279 12.23 -11.40 -21.99
N ASP A 280 11.35 -11.30 -21.00
CA ASP A 280 10.71 -12.46 -20.38
C ASP A 280 9.75 -13.14 -21.35
N GLN A 281 8.99 -12.38 -22.15
CA GLN A 281 8.15 -12.94 -23.22
C GLN A 281 8.98 -13.68 -24.28
N ILE A 282 10.15 -13.16 -24.65
CA ILE A 282 11.08 -13.86 -25.56
C ILE A 282 11.60 -15.15 -24.90
N GLY A 283 11.95 -15.11 -23.61
CA GLY A 283 12.36 -16.29 -22.85
C GLY A 283 11.29 -17.38 -22.83
N LEU A 284 10.04 -17.00 -22.57
CA LEU A 284 8.88 -17.90 -22.58
C LEU A 284 8.59 -18.46 -23.98
N ALA A 285 8.65 -17.63 -25.02
CA ALA A 285 8.45 -18.06 -26.40
C ALA A 285 9.54 -19.04 -26.87
N LEU A 286 10.80 -18.80 -26.49
CA LEU A 286 11.90 -19.72 -26.76
C LEU A 286 11.71 -21.04 -26.01
N GLN A 287 11.32 -21.02 -24.73
CA GLN A 287 11.01 -22.24 -23.98
C GLN A 287 9.90 -23.07 -24.66
N GLN A 288 8.85 -22.41 -25.15
CA GLN A 288 7.76 -23.08 -25.87
C GLN A 288 8.22 -23.73 -27.18
N LEU A 289 9.05 -23.03 -27.97
CA LEU A 289 9.64 -23.57 -29.21
C LEU A 289 10.47 -24.83 -28.95
N PHE A 290 11.30 -24.84 -27.90
CA PHE A 290 12.13 -26.00 -27.57
C PHE A 290 11.37 -27.15 -26.89
N THR A 291 10.15 -26.91 -26.39
CA THR A 291 9.25 -27.98 -25.92
C THR A 291 8.45 -28.63 -27.05
N GLU A 292 8.17 -27.91 -28.15
CA GLU A 292 7.45 -28.45 -29.30
C GLU A 292 8.35 -29.29 -30.23
N GLU A 293 9.67 -29.06 -30.24
CA GLU A 293 10.63 -29.85 -31.02
C GLU A 293 10.99 -31.23 -30.39
N GLN A 294 10.40 -31.60 -29.26
CA GLN A 294 10.63 -32.90 -28.58
C GLN A 294 9.46 -33.89 -28.64
N VAL A 295 8.47 -33.68 -29.51
CA VAL A 295 7.35 -34.62 -29.76
C VAL A 295 7.42 -35.16 -31.20
#